data_AF-A0A800KMU3-F1
#
_entry.id   AF-A0A800KMU3-F1
#
_cell.length_a   1.000
_cell.length_b   1.000
_cell.length_c   1.000
_cell.angle_alpha   90.00
_cell.angle_beta   90.00
_cell.angle_gamma   90.00
#
_symmetry.space_group_name_H-M   'P 1'
#
loop_
_entity.id
_entity.type
_entity.pdbx_description
1 polymer ?
#
loop_
_entity_poly.entity_id
_entity_poly.type
_entity_poly.pdbx_seq_one_letter_code
_entity_poly.pdbx_strand_id
1 'polypeptide(L)'
;MGISRVFPRLSKNVILIAGILLLGLAVACASSSDGDAGSGNSGSKLIPQRASVVGTVDTGQKLDAIDMEQLFEMFSSGLPGENEGFDQFFSIDQLRDGGIFGDVSRADIFGEITDGDDLEYFGALLHGSFDESKLIAKLEAVSGSKLVKRAYKGTNIYYPIDHADEYGLSILDDSTFAVGTGGAINDIIDIKGGDVDAASGPLIDTFEELPNGLFGLALKVPQNFGDGAGLEAIPGLGDLPLSLDFISSLDIVGLSGDINGPSLDVAVTMDFTDEKAAESLEGFIGGIVSLASGFLADSDTAGLFADLEIDRDGTRLIMKIAIPVTDIPGLFGDLTSITGSESSTDGFSISPPGTPEIRLLPIAVGVEVPIQGSDHVDEGVRVEYNSTPPTSGEHWPRWADCGFYSESLPDERIVHNLEHGNIVVSYNFANPAQVTELREALEDESQFGSWGVARQYDDIADGKVALSAWGELHIMEGVSPGEISLFFDAFAGNLGPERVAC
;
A
#
# COMPACT_ATOMS: atom_id res chain seq x y z
N MET A 1 -4.63 -7.80 28.22
CA MET A 1 -3.72 -6.63 28.14
C MET A 1 -2.42 -7.19 27.60
N GLY A 2 -2.12 -7.23 26.31
CA GLY A 2 -2.46 -6.33 25.21
C GLY A 2 -1.15 -5.73 24.72
N ILE A 3 -0.44 -6.43 23.82
CA ILE A 3 0.79 -5.96 23.17
C ILE A 3 0.58 -5.99 21.65
N SER A 4 -0.52 -5.36 21.22
CA SER A 4 -0.63 -4.79 19.88
C SER A 4 -0.19 -3.34 20.08
N ARG A 5 1.03 -2.96 19.64
CA ARG A 5 1.55 -1.58 19.54
C ARG A 5 3.07 -1.57 19.32
N VAL A 6 3.58 -2.02 18.17
CA VAL A 6 4.88 -1.52 17.64
C VAL A 6 4.90 -1.62 16.11
N PHE A 7 3.89 -1.03 15.47
CA PHE A 7 4.05 -0.36 14.19
C PHE A 7 3.09 0.82 14.28
N PRO A 8 3.51 2.06 14.03
CA PRO A 8 2.56 3.13 13.82
C PRO A 8 1.74 2.72 12.59
N ARG A 9 0.50 2.26 12.80
CA ARG A 9 -0.53 2.13 11.78
C ARG A 9 -0.95 3.53 11.34
N LEU A 10 -0.02 4.30 10.82
CA LEU A 10 -0.36 5.48 10.06
C LEU A 10 -0.76 5.00 8.69
N SER A 11 -2.06 5.05 8.45
CA SER A 11 -2.58 5.61 7.21
C SER A 11 -1.95 5.04 5.93
N LYS A 12 -1.62 3.74 5.89
CA LYS A 12 -1.16 3.04 4.68
C LYS A 12 -2.16 3.28 3.55
N ASN A 13 -3.45 3.32 3.91
CA ASN A 13 -4.53 3.68 3.01
C ASN A 13 -4.46 5.15 2.59
N VAL A 14 -4.15 6.12 3.45
CA VAL A 14 -4.28 7.56 3.10
C VAL A 14 -3.18 8.10 2.20
N ILE A 15 -1.92 7.73 2.42
CA ILE A 15 -0.80 8.15 1.54
C ILE A 15 -0.94 7.47 0.17
N LEU A 16 -1.36 6.20 0.17
CA LEU A 16 -1.71 5.49 -1.04
C LEU A 16 -2.93 6.17 -1.68
N ILE A 17 -4.05 6.42 -0.99
CA ILE A 17 -5.27 7.08 -1.52
C ILE A 17 -4.94 8.44 -2.11
N ALA A 18 -4.15 9.29 -1.45
CA ALA A 18 -3.82 10.62 -1.97
C ALA A 18 -2.93 10.53 -3.23
N GLY A 19 -1.95 9.63 -3.26
CA GLY A 19 -1.15 9.35 -4.45
C GLY A 19 -1.96 8.69 -5.59
N ILE A 20 -2.85 7.76 -5.24
CA ILE A 20 -3.78 7.03 -6.12
C ILE A 20 -4.79 7.99 -6.76
N LEU A 21 -5.37 8.91 -5.98
CA LEU A 21 -6.34 9.87 -6.48
C LEU A 21 -5.67 10.86 -7.43
N LEU A 22 -4.44 11.29 -7.12
CA LEU A 22 -3.69 12.20 -7.97
C LEU A 22 -3.27 11.55 -9.28
N LEU A 23 -2.73 10.33 -9.25
CA LEU A 23 -2.42 9.61 -10.48
C LEU A 23 -3.69 9.27 -11.26
N GLY A 24 -4.74 8.80 -10.58
CA GLY A 24 -6.05 8.51 -11.15
C GLY A 24 -6.73 9.72 -11.80
N LEU A 25 -6.49 10.93 -11.29
CA LEU A 25 -6.96 12.18 -11.91
C LEU A 25 -6.05 12.62 -13.07
N ALA A 26 -4.73 12.37 -13.02
CA ALA A 26 -3.78 12.62 -14.13
C ALA A 26 -4.15 11.85 -15.38
N VAL A 27 -4.44 10.57 -15.17
CA VAL A 27 -4.90 9.60 -16.17
C VAL A 27 -6.04 10.13 -17.03
N ALA A 28 -6.91 10.91 -16.42
CA ALA A 28 -8.29 10.89 -16.81
C ALA A 28 -8.66 12.01 -17.78
N CYS A 29 -7.91 13.13 -17.80
CA CYS A 29 -8.22 14.26 -18.69
C CYS A 29 -7.17 14.54 -19.77
N ALA A 30 -6.31 13.55 -20.07
CA ALA A 30 -5.35 13.61 -21.17
C ALA A 30 -6.06 13.60 -22.55
N SER A 31 -6.79 14.66 -22.87
CA SER A 31 -7.33 14.88 -24.21
C SER A 31 -7.64 16.35 -24.50
N SER A 32 -6.80 16.91 -25.37
CA SER A 32 -7.02 18.10 -26.20
C SER A 32 -7.16 19.47 -25.51
N SER A 33 -6.02 20.10 -25.19
CA SER A 33 -5.94 21.56 -25.34
C SER A 33 -4.55 22.04 -25.79
N ASP A 34 -4.50 22.82 -26.87
CA ASP A 34 -3.38 23.72 -27.17
C ASP A 34 -3.58 24.96 -26.27
N GLY A 35 -3.00 24.94 -25.07
CA GLY A 35 -3.13 26.00 -24.07
C GLY A 35 -1.78 26.37 -23.49
N ASP A 36 -1.44 27.66 -23.59
CA ASP A 36 -0.25 28.29 -23.00
C ASP A 36 -0.19 28.01 -21.48
N ALA A 37 0.86 27.29 -21.04
CA ALA A 37 1.11 26.94 -19.64
C ALA A 37 1.43 28.20 -18.81
N GLY A 38 0.37 28.87 -18.36
CA GLY A 38 0.42 30.08 -17.57
C GLY A 38 0.53 29.82 -16.06
N SER A 39 1.76 29.68 -15.57
CA SER A 39 2.29 30.26 -14.33
C SER A 39 1.56 30.01 -13.00
N GLY A 40 2.01 28.99 -12.27
CA GLY A 40 2.04 28.93 -10.79
C GLY A 40 1.11 27.87 -10.18
N ASN A 41 1.61 27.17 -9.16
CA ASN A 41 0.87 26.22 -8.31
C ASN A 41 -0.19 26.96 -7.45
N SER A 42 -1.14 27.61 -8.13
CA SER A 42 -2.15 28.51 -7.57
C SER A 42 -3.33 27.78 -6.92
N GLY A 43 -3.25 26.45 -6.82
CA GLY A 43 -4.23 25.56 -6.18
C GLY A 43 -4.31 25.71 -4.66
N SER A 44 -3.33 26.35 -4.02
CA SER A 44 -3.26 26.52 -2.55
C SER A 44 -4.36 27.40 -1.94
N LYS A 45 -5.08 28.19 -2.74
CA LYS A 45 -5.99 29.24 -2.22
C LYS A 45 -7.27 28.73 -1.57
N LEU A 46 -7.66 27.48 -1.81
CA LEU A 46 -8.90 26.90 -1.25
C LEU A 46 -8.62 25.71 -0.34
N ILE A 47 -7.35 25.49 0.03
CA ILE A 47 -6.95 24.39 0.89
C ILE A 47 -7.21 24.79 2.36
N PRO A 48 -7.92 23.97 3.15
CA PRO A 48 -8.16 24.24 4.58
C PRO A 48 -6.92 24.01 5.46
N GLN A 49 -6.78 24.81 6.53
CA GLN A 49 -5.65 24.78 7.46
C GLN A 49 -5.40 23.43 8.16
N ARG A 50 -6.43 22.57 8.25
CA ARG A 50 -6.32 21.22 8.84
C ARG A 50 -5.73 20.18 7.88
N ALA A 51 -5.50 20.53 6.62
CA ALA A 51 -4.91 19.61 5.66
C ALA A 51 -3.52 19.17 6.11
N SER A 52 -3.30 17.87 6.15
CA SER A 52 -1.98 17.25 6.37
C SER A 52 -1.45 16.58 5.11
N VAL A 53 -2.25 16.52 4.06
CA VAL A 53 -1.87 16.09 2.72
C VAL A 53 -2.51 17.02 1.70
N VAL A 54 -1.74 17.40 0.69
CA VAL A 54 -2.16 18.28 -0.41
C VAL A 54 -1.58 17.78 -1.71
N GLY A 55 -2.33 17.91 -2.79
CA GLY A 55 -1.92 17.41 -4.09
C GLY A 55 -2.48 18.21 -5.23
N THR A 56 -1.80 18.16 -6.37
CA THR A 56 -2.28 18.66 -7.64
C THR A 56 -1.88 17.73 -8.76
N VAL A 57 -2.69 17.73 -9.79
CA VAL A 57 -2.40 17.03 -11.02
C VAL A 57 -2.86 17.86 -12.21
N ASP A 58 -1.94 18.05 -13.15
CA ASP A 58 -2.22 18.65 -14.45
C ASP A 58 -2.69 17.55 -15.38
N THR A 59 -3.93 17.67 -15.82
CA THR A 59 -4.57 16.66 -16.65
C THR A 59 -4.49 17.01 -18.13
N GLY A 60 -3.98 18.20 -18.49
CA GLY A 60 -3.84 18.66 -19.88
C GLY A 60 -2.60 18.12 -20.62
N GLN A 61 -1.65 17.53 -19.90
CA GLN A 61 -0.45 16.93 -20.47
C GLN A 61 -0.78 15.58 -21.13
N LYS A 62 -0.35 15.36 -22.38
CA LYS A 62 -0.64 14.14 -23.14
C LYS A 62 0.05 12.91 -22.55
N LEU A 63 -0.74 11.99 -22.02
CA LEU A 63 -0.31 10.70 -21.48
C LEU A 63 -0.50 9.54 -22.46
N ASP A 64 -0.30 9.77 -23.77
CA ASP A 64 -0.45 8.74 -24.82
C ASP A 64 0.51 7.54 -24.66
N ALA A 65 1.51 7.62 -23.77
CA ALA A 65 2.61 6.65 -23.65
C ALA A 65 2.46 5.62 -22.52
N ILE A 66 1.47 5.77 -21.63
CA ILE A 66 1.31 4.92 -20.45
C ILE A 66 -0.08 4.28 -20.50
N ASP A 67 -0.18 2.97 -20.22
CA ASP A 67 -1.46 2.26 -20.15
C ASP A 67 -2.17 2.62 -18.83
N MET A 68 -3.03 3.63 -18.92
CA MET A 68 -3.60 4.28 -17.74
C MET A 68 -4.73 3.48 -17.08
N GLU A 69 -5.36 2.56 -17.81
CA GLU A 69 -6.31 1.59 -17.25
C GLU A 69 -5.59 0.66 -16.28
N GLN A 70 -4.39 0.22 -16.65
CA GLN A 70 -3.56 -0.64 -15.81
C GLN A 70 -3.07 0.08 -14.55
N LEU A 71 -2.67 1.36 -14.66
CA LEU A 71 -2.32 2.16 -13.49
C LEU A 71 -3.53 2.32 -12.56
N PHE A 72 -4.67 2.77 -13.08
CA PHE A 72 -5.87 3.03 -12.28
C PHE A 72 -6.39 1.77 -11.58
N GLU A 73 -6.49 0.63 -12.28
CA GLU A 73 -6.88 -0.65 -11.69
C GLU A 73 -5.88 -1.13 -10.62
N MET A 74 -4.57 -1.05 -10.89
CA MET A 74 -3.52 -1.39 -9.90
C MET A 74 -3.55 -0.52 -8.64
N PHE A 75 -3.99 0.72 -8.76
CA PHE A 75 -4.05 1.68 -7.65
C PHE A 75 -5.34 1.55 -6.84
N SER A 76 -6.47 1.24 -7.49
CA SER A 76 -7.77 1.01 -6.82
C SER A 76 -7.85 -0.29 -6.00
N SER A 77 -7.06 -1.31 -6.34
CA SER A 77 -7.08 -2.64 -5.69
C SER A 77 -6.61 -2.66 -4.23
N GLY A 78 -5.98 -1.58 -3.75
CA GLY A 78 -5.48 -1.43 -2.38
C GLY A 78 -6.45 -0.74 -1.39
N LEU A 79 -7.68 -0.40 -1.80
CA LEU A 79 -8.64 0.30 -0.95
C LEU A 79 -9.59 -0.69 -0.25
N PRO A 80 -9.65 -0.72 1.10
CA PRO A 80 -10.70 -1.47 1.79
C PRO A 80 -12.01 -0.68 1.73
N GLY A 81 -12.96 -1.17 0.93
CA GLY A 81 -14.35 -0.70 0.92
C GLY A 81 -14.90 -0.49 -0.48
N GLU A 82 -16.04 -1.11 -0.77
CA GLU A 82 -16.87 -0.78 -1.94
C GLU A 82 -17.48 0.62 -1.71
N ASN A 83 -16.78 1.68 -2.13
CA ASN A 83 -17.36 3.02 -2.19
C ASN A 83 -18.21 3.16 -3.47
N GLU A 84 -19.29 2.38 -3.56
CA GLU A 84 -20.15 2.25 -4.75
C GLU A 84 -20.60 3.62 -5.33
N GLY A 85 -20.72 4.65 -4.48
CA GLY A 85 -21.10 6.00 -4.89
C GLY A 85 -19.95 6.86 -5.44
N PHE A 86 -18.75 6.83 -4.85
CA PHE A 86 -17.62 7.68 -5.26
C PHE A 86 -16.98 7.19 -6.57
N ASP A 87 -16.80 5.87 -6.69
CA ASP A 87 -16.17 5.23 -7.86
C ASP A 87 -17.01 5.41 -9.13
N GLN A 88 -18.33 5.56 -8.98
CA GLN A 88 -19.26 5.74 -10.10
C GLN A 88 -19.14 7.12 -10.78
N PHE A 89 -18.87 8.18 -10.00
CA PHE A 89 -18.73 9.54 -10.52
C PHE A 89 -17.34 9.83 -11.09
N PHE A 90 -16.32 9.21 -10.50
CA PHE A 90 -14.91 9.45 -10.82
C PHE A 90 -14.25 8.30 -11.59
N SER A 91 -15.07 7.46 -12.23
CA SER A 91 -14.56 6.46 -13.16
C SER A 91 -13.82 7.10 -14.34
N ILE A 92 -12.83 6.38 -14.86
CA ILE A 92 -12.03 6.77 -16.03
C ILE A 92 -12.92 7.27 -17.18
N ASP A 93 -14.06 6.61 -17.43
CA ASP A 93 -14.99 6.97 -18.50
C ASP A 93 -15.63 8.35 -18.33
N GLN A 94 -15.88 8.78 -17.09
CA GLN A 94 -16.48 10.09 -16.82
C GLN A 94 -15.49 11.24 -16.97
N LEU A 95 -14.20 10.95 -16.87
CA LEU A 95 -13.14 11.95 -16.95
C LEU A 95 -12.58 12.12 -18.36
N ARG A 96 -12.76 11.13 -19.25
CA ARG A 96 -12.38 11.18 -20.67
C ARG A 96 -13.16 12.23 -21.47
N ASP A 97 -12.63 12.59 -22.63
CA ASP A 97 -13.32 13.38 -23.66
C ASP A 97 -14.76 12.88 -23.91
N GLY A 98 -15.73 13.76 -23.67
CA GLY A 98 -17.16 13.45 -23.81
C GLY A 98 -17.84 12.93 -22.54
N GLY A 99 -17.08 12.65 -21.47
CA GLY A 99 -17.57 12.33 -20.13
C GLY A 99 -18.19 13.52 -19.39
N ILE A 100 -18.48 13.34 -18.10
CA ILE A 100 -18.96 14.43 -17.23
C ILE A 100 -17.87 15.49 -17.02
N PHE A 101 -16.62 15.05 -16.85
CA PHE A 101 -15.48 15.85 -16.46
C PHE A 101 -14.41 15.97 -17.57
N GLY A 102 -14.77 15.69 -18.83
CA GLY A 102 -13.83 15.77 -19.96
C GLY A 102 -13.22 17.16 -20.21
N ASP A 103 -13.82 18.23 -19.68
CA ASP A 103 -13.28 19.60 -19.78
C ASP A 103 -12.35 19.97 -18.60
N VAL A 104 -12.06 19.03 -17.68
CA VAL A 104 -11.17 19.26 -16.54
C VAL A 104 -9.72 19.28 -17.01
N SER A 105 -8.99 20.31 -16.61
CA SER A 105 -7.58 20.54 -16.98
C SER A 105 -6.61 20.42 -15.80
N ARG A 106 -7.13 20.49 -14.58
CA ARG A 106 -6.37 20.29 -13.35
C ARG A 106 -7.30 19.78 -12.26
N ALA A 107 -6.78 18.95 -11.37
CA ALA A 107 -7.44 18.64 -10.11
C ALA A 107 -6.50 18.88 -8.93
N ASP A 108 -7.00 19.55 -7.90
CA ASP A 108 -6.31 19.70 -6.63
C ASP A 108 -7.01 18.87 -5.56
N ILE A 109 -6.25 18.26 -4.66
CA ILE A 109 -6.81 17.50 -3.53
C ILE A 109 -6.21 17.98 -2.21
N PHE A 110 -6.96 17.75 -1.14
CA PHE A 110 -6.46 17.89 0.21
C PHE A 110 -7.18 16.92 1.15
N GLY A 111 -6.52 16.59 2.25
CA GLY A 111 -7.11 15.73 3.28
C GLY A 111 -6.40 15.85 4.61
N GLU A 112 -7.02 15.27 5.63
CA GLU A 112 -6.40 15.10 6.94
C GLU A 112 -6.11 13.61 7.18
N ILE A 113 -4.84 13.32 7.42
CA ILE A 113 -4.37 12.00 7.85
C ILE A 113 -4.61 11.92 9.35
N THR A 114 -5.50 11.02 9.75
CA THR A 114 -5.73 10.69 11.15
C THR A 114 -5.14 9.31 11.46
N ASP A 115 -5.02 8.97 12.75
CA ASP A 115 -4.53 7.66 13.20
C ASP A 115 -5.51 6.49 12.87
N GLY A 116 -6.65 6.77 12.22
CA GLY A 116 -7.65 5.79 11.80
C GLY A 116 -7.47 5.31 10.36
N ASP A 117 -8.16 4.23 10.00
CA ASP A 117 -8.11 3.63 8.65
C ASP A 117 -8.98 4.39 7.62
N ASP A 118 -9.75 5.38 8.06
CA ASP A 118 -10.73 6.12 7.25
C ASP A 118 -10.30 7.56 6.94
N LEU A 119 -10.47 7.97 5.67
CA LEU A 119 -10.40 9.37 5.26
C LEU A 119 -11.70 10.10 5.60
N GLU A 120 -11.90 10.41 6.89
CA GLU A 120 -13.09 11.14 7.34
C GLU A 120 -13.18 12.57 6.75
N TYR A 121 -12.04 13.15 6.38
CA TYR A 121 -11.94 14.51 5.84
C TYR A 121 -11.09 14.54 4.57
N PHE A 122 -11.77 14.76 3.44
CA PHE A 122 -11.17 14.83 2.12
C PHE A 122 -11.88 15.87 1.24
N GLY A 123 -11.12 16.56 0.40
CA GLY A 123 -11.65 17.48 -0.60
C GLY A 123 -10.90 17.40 -1.92
N ALA A 124 -11.64 17.51 -3.02
CA ALA A 124 -11.13 17.62 -4.38
C ALA A 124 -11.73 18.85 -5.08
N LEU A 125 -10.89 19.57 -5.82
CA LEU A 125 -11.23 20.74 -6.63
C LEU A 125 -10.87 20.43 -8.08
N LEU A 126 -11.88 20.26 -8.92
CA LEU A 126 -11.71 20.09 -10.36
C LEU A 126 -11.79 21.46 -11.04
N HIS A 127 -10.78 21.77 -11.85
CA HIS A 127 -10.67 23.02 -12.61
C HIS A 127 -10.97 22.74 -14.08
N GLY A 128 -12.03 23.37 -14.59
CA GLY A 128 -12.52 23.14 -15.94
C GLY A 128 -13.57 24.17 -16.34
N SER A 129 -14.61 23.74 -17.05
CA SER A 129 -15.75 24.59 -17.41
C SER A 129 -17.05 23.91 -17.01
N PHE A 130 -17.80 24.50 -16.09
CA PHE A 130 -18.98 23.87 -15.50
C PHE A 130 -20.26 24.69 -15.69
N ASP A 131 -21.30 24.02 -16.20
CA ASP A 131 -22.68 24.51 -16.19
C ASP A 131 -23.45 23.72 -15.12
N GLU A 132 -23.82 24.40 -14.03
CA GLU A 132 -24.47 23.76 -12.87
C GLU A 132 -25.69 22.93 -13.26
N SER A 133 -26.55 23.43 -14.15
CA SER A 133 -27.77 22.70 -14.52
C SER A 133 -27.48 21.45 -15.34
N LYS A 134 -26.52 21.54 -16.27
CA LYS A 134 -26.12 20.39 -17.09
C LYS A 134 -25.34 19.36 -16.29
N LEU A 135 -24.42 19.81 -15.43
CA LEU A 135 -23.59 18.94 -14.61
C LEU A 135 -24.45 18.12 -13.65
N ILE A 136 -25.35 18.78 -12.90
CA ILE A 136 -26.27 18.10 -11.98
C ILE A 136 -27.16 17.09 -12.72
N ALA A 137 -27.67 17.43 -13.91
CA ALA A 137 -28.47 16.50 -14.70
C ALA A 137 -27.68 15.27 -15.17
N LYS A 138 -26.40 15.45 -15.56
CA LYS A 138 -25.53 14.31 -15.91
C LYS A 138 -25.21 13.45 -14.69
N LEU A 139 -24.90 14.07 -13.54
CA LEU A 139 -24.59 13.37 -12.30
C LEU A 139 -25.78 12.48 -11.86
N GLU A 140 -27.00 13.04 -11.81
CA GLU A 140 -28.20 12.25 -11.47
C GLU A 140 -28.48 11.12 -12.48
N ALA A 141 -28.12 11.31 -13.76
CA ALA A 141 -28.32 10.30 -14.79
C ALA A 141 -27.32 9.14 -14.65
N VAL A 142 -26.08 9.42 -14.26
CA VAL A 142 -25.03 8.42 -14.07
C VAL A 142 -25.24 7.63 -12.78
N SER A 143 -25.53 8.30 -11.66
CA SER A 143 -25.73 7.60 -10.39
C SER A 143 -27.07 6.89 -10.27
N GLY A 144 -28.08 7.32 -11.04
CA GLY A 144 -29.45 6.86 -10.85
C GLY A 144 -30.12 7.41 -9.58
N SER A 145 -29.40 8.19 -8.77
CA SER A 145 -29.90 8.82 -7.55
C SER A 145 -30.13 10.32 -7.74
N LYS A 146 -31.19 10.84 -7.11
CA LYS A 146 -31.49 12.29 -7.13
C LYS A 146 -30.58 13.04 -6.18
N LEU A 147 -30.22 14.27 -6.57
CA LEU A 147 -29.41 15.15 -5.75
C LEU A 147 -30.30 16.15 -4.99
N VAL A 148 -30.15 16.18 -3.66
CA VAL A 148 -30.80 17.13 -2.77
C VAL A 148 -29.92 18.36 -2.63
N LYS A 149 -30.48 19.51 -3.02
CA LYS A 149 -29.85 20.82 -2.91
C LYS A 149 -30.02 21.41 -1.52
N ARG A 150 -28.92 21.84 -0.90
CA ARG A 150 -28.88 22.62 0.35
C ARG A 150 -28.06 23.89 0.13
N ALA A 151 -28.53 25.02 0.62
CA ALA A 151 -27.78 26.27 0.51
C ALA A 151 -26.88 26.45 1.75
N TYR A 152 -25.61 26.79 1.52
CA TYR A 152 -24.65 27.16 2.54
C TYR A 152 -23.98 28.48 2.14
N LYS A 153 -24.19 29.53 2.95
CA LYS A 153 -23.70 30.90 2.70
C LYS A 153 -23.95 31.45 1.28
N GLY A 154 -25.07 31.04 0.67
CA GLY A 154 -25.45 31.47 -0.69
C GLY A 154 -24.91 30.59 -1.82
N THR A 155 -24.06 29.62 -1.50
CA THR A 155 -23.57 28.59 -2.43
C THR A 155 -24.43 27.32 -2.31
N ASN A 156 -24.63 26.63 -3.42
CA ASN A 156 -25.43 25.40 -3.47
C ASN A 156 -24.54 24.19 -3.24
N ILE A 157 -24.87 23.38 -2.24
CA ILE A 157 -24.26 22.07 -2.01
C ILE A 157 -25.30 21.00 -2.32
N TYR A 158 -24.90 20.02 -3.11
CA TYR A 158 -25.71 18.90 -3.56
C TYR A 158 -25.26 17.63 -2.87
N TYR A 159 -26.24 16.83 -2.43
CA TYR A 159 -26.01 15.56 -1.74
C TYR A 159 -26.85 14.47 -2.38
N PRO A 160 -26.35 13.24 -2.57
CA PRO A 160 -27.18 12.11 -2.95
C PRO A 160 -28.32 11.92 -1.95
N ILE A 161 -29.54 11.66 -2.43
CA ILE A 161 -30.69 11.45 -1.55
C ILE A 161 -30.55 10.20 -0.67
N ASP A 162 -29.89 9.18 -1.21
CA ASP A 162 -29.71 7.88 -0.56
C ASP A 162 -28.49 7.86 0.38
N HIS A 163 -27.56 8.81 0.19
CA HIS A 163 -26.24 8.87 0.84
C HIS A 163 -25.88 10.32 1.23
N ALA A 164 -26.77 10.98 1.97
CA ALA A 164 -26.69 12.43 2.21
C ALA A 164 -25.56 12.88 3.15
N ASP A 165 -24.87 11.91 3.77
CA ASP A 165 -23.78 12.06 4.72
C ASP A 165 -22.43 11.56 4.19
N GLU A 166 -22.38 10.92 3.02
CA GLU A 166 -21.12 10.41 2.45
C GLU A 166 -20.24 11.53 1.89
N TYR A 167 -20.77 12.34 0.95
CA TYR A 167 -20.03 13.45 0.35
C TYR A 167 -20.96 14.57 -0.14
N GLY A 168 -20.39 15.77 -0.25
CA GLY A 168 -21.03 16.94 -0.82
C GLY A 168 -20.41 17.31 -2.17
N LEU A 169 -21.24 17.82 -3.08
CA LEU A 169 -20.86 18.31 -4.40
C LEU A 169 -21.21 19.80 -4.51
N SER A 170 -20.34 20.63 -5.05
CA SER A 170 -20.60 22.06 -5.18
C SER A 170 -19.95 22.64 -6.42
N ILE A 171 -20.71 23.36 -7.24
CA ILE A 171 -20.17 24.19 -8.30
C ILE A 171 -19.85 25.54 -7.64
N LEU A 172 -18.57 25.81 -7.39
CA LEU A 172 -18.15 27.03 -6.69
C LEU A 172 -18.26 28.26 -7.60
N ASP A 173 -17.94 28.08 -8.88
CA ASP A 173 -18.06 29.05 -9.98
C ASP A 173 -18.07 28.33 -11.33
N ASP A 174 -18.02 29.09 -12.43
CA ASP A 174 -17.99 28.55 -13.79
C ASP A 174 -16.71 27.77 -14.14
N SER A 175 -15.67 27.88 -13.30
CA SER A 175 -14.37 27.23 -13.51
C SER A 175 -14.02 26.14 -12.50
N THR A 176 -14.71 26.08 -11.35
CA THR A 176 -14.33 25.21 -10.23
C THR A 176 -15.51 24.38 -9.72
N PHE A 177 -15.35 23.06 -9.76
CA PHE A 177 -16.24 22.09 -9.13
C PHE A 177 -15.54 21.44 -7.94
N ALA A 178 -16.24 21.33 -6.82
CA ALA A 178 -15.72 20.79 -5.58
C ALA A 178 -16.49 19.55 -5.14
N VAL A 179 -15.75 18.55 -4.66
CA VAL A 179 -16.28 17.36 -3.99
C VAL A 179 -15.58 17.19 -2.66
N GLY A 180 -16.29 16.77 -1.62
CA GLY A 180 -15.63 16.52 -0.35
C GLY A 180 -16.50 15.89 0.73
N THR A 181 -15.82 15.27 1.68
CA THR A 181 -16.36 14.58 2.86
C THR A 181 -16.06 15.41 4.12
N GLY A 182 -16.60 15.03 5.28
CA GLY A 182 -16.18 15.60 6.58
C GLY A 182 -16.37 17.11 6.76
N GLY A 183 -17.18 17.75 5.91
CA GLY A 183 -17.36 19.21 5.90
C GLY A 183 -16.39 19.99 5.01
N ALA A 184 -15.55 19.33 4.22
CA ALA A 184 -14.57 19.99 3.34
C ALA A 184 -15.17 21.04 2.40
N ILE A 185 -16.36 20.79 1.83
CA ILE A 185 -17.06 21.78 0.98
C ILE A 185 -17.40 23.06 1.74
N ASN A 186 -17.78 22.95 3.01
CA ASN A 186 -18.08 24.11 3.84
C ASN A 186 -16.81 24.93 4.10
N ASP A 187 -15.70 24.26 4.41
CA ASP A 187 -14.41 24.92 4.62
C ASP A 187 -13.93 25.64 3.35
N ILE A 188 -14.07 25.00 2.18
CA ILE A 188 -13.78 25.64 0.88
C ILE A 188 -14.63 26.91 0.68
N ILE A 189 -15.92 26.85 0.98
CA ILE A 189 -16.84 28.00 0.84
C ILE A 189 -16.45 29.12 1.82
N ASP A 190 -16.06 28.77 3.05
CA ASP A 190 -15.63 29.72 4.08
C ASP A 190 -14.35 30.43 3.70
N ILE A 191 -13.38 29.69 3.13
CA ILE A 191 -12.13 30.26 2.61
C ILE A 191 -12.41 31.17 1.40
N LYS A 192 -13.23 30.71 0.44
CA LYS A 192 -13.61 31.50 -0.73
C LYS A 192 -14.35 32.78 -0.34
N GLY A 193 -15.16 32.74 0.72
CA GLY A 193 -15.88 33.88 1.27
C GLY A 193 -14.98 34.87 2.03
N GLY A 194 -13.75 34.48 2.37
CA GLY A 194 -12.84 35.26 3.22
C GLY A 194 -13.21 35.23 4.71
N ASP A 195 -14.01 34.25 5.14
CA ASP A 195 -14.37 34.06 6.54
C ASP A 195 -13.23 33.35 7.32
N VAL A 196 -12.44 32.53 6.63
CA VAL A 196 -11.30 31.78 7.15
C VAL A 196 -10.14 31.91 6.16
N ASP A 197 -8.90 31.97 6.67
CA ASP A 197 -7.71 32.00 5.84
C ASP A 197 -7.42 30.61 5.25
N ALA A 198 -6.95 30.56 4.00
CA ALA A 198 -6.41 29.35 3.38
C ALA A 198 -5.18 28.82 4.14
N ALA A 199 -4.87 27.54 3.94
CA ALA A 199 -3.71 26.85 4.50
C ALA A 199 -2.41 27.61 4.22
N SER A 200 -1.50 27.59 5.20
CA SER A 200 -0.16 28.20 5.10
C SER A 200 0.82 27.47 6.01
N GLY A 201 2.11 27.71 5.78
CA GLY A 201 3.19 27.10 6.54
C GLY A 201 3.84 25.91 5.82
N PRO A 202 4.68 25.13 6.52
CA PRO A 202 5.70 24.28 5.88
C PRO A 202 5.16 23.29 4.84
N LEU A 203 3.97 22.71 5.07
CA LEU A 203 3.34 21.78 4.11
C LEU A 203 3.01 22.47 2.79
N ILE A 204 2.40 23.65 2.86
CA ILE A 204 2.03 24.44 1.68
C ILE A 204 3.27 25.01 1.02
N ASP A 205 4.23 25.49 1.79
CA ASP A 205 5.50 26.00 1.28
C ASP A 205 6.23 24.89 0.47
N THR A 206 6.32 23.68 1.03
CA THR A 206 6.91 22.51 0.33
C THR A 206 6.15 22.18 -0.95
N PHE A 207 4.82 22.16 -0.89
CA PHE A 207 3.97 21.86 -2.04
C PHE A 207 4.11 22.88 -3.17
N GLU A 208 4.19 24.18 -2.85
CA GLU A 208 4.37 25.26 -3.81
C GLU A 208 5.77 25.27 -4.43
N GLU A 209 6.76 24.73 -3.71
CA GLU A 209 8.16 24.63 -4.15
C GLU A 209 8.46 23.33 -4.92
N LEU A 210 7.52 22.38 -4.98
CA LEU A 210 7.65 21.21 -5.83
C LEU A 210 7.85 21.62 -7.30
N PRO A 211 8.73 20.93 -8.04
CA PRO A 211 8.83 21.09 -9.49
C PRO A 211 7.44 21.02 -10.14
N ASN A 212 7.11 22.02 -10.96
CA ASN A 212 5.90 21.96 -11.78
C ASN A 212 6.02 20.77 -12.73
N GLY A 213 4.94 20.01 -12.88
CA GLY A 213 4.92 18.83 -13.72
C GLY A 213 3.51 18.24 -13.82
N LEU A 214 3.43 17.03 -14.32
CA LEU A 214 2.21 16.23 -14.40
C LEU A 214 1.50 16.13 -13.04
N PHE A 215 2.23 15.90 -11.95
CA PHE A 215 1.64 15.80 -10.62
C PHE A 215 2.58 16.33 -9.53
N GLY A 216 1.98 16.73 -8.42
CA GLY A 216 2.66 17.11 -7.18
C GLY A 216 1.84 16.67 -5.97
N LEU A 217 2.50 16.17 -4.95
CA LEU A 217 1.91 15.72 -3.68
C LEU A 217 2.83 16.15 -2.56
N ALA A 218 2.31 16.77 -1.51
CA ALA A 218 3.04 16.99 -0.27
C ALA A 218 2.23 16.43 0.91
N LEU A 219 2.92 15.76 1.81
CA LEU A 219 2.33 15.15 3.00
C LEU A 219 3.16 15.46 4.23
N LYS A 220 2.48 15.80 5.32
CA LYS A 220 3.10 15.94 6.62
C LYS A 220 3.32 14.56 7.22
N VAL A 221 4.57 14.26 7.55
CA VAL A 221 4.96 13.02 8.20
C VAL A 221 4.50 13.06 9.66
N PRO A 222 3.70 12.08 10.09
CA PRO A 222 3.26 12.02 11.47
C PRO A 222 4.43 11.66 12.39
N GLN A 223 4.46 12.29 13.58
CA GLN A 223 5.61 12.28 14.50
C GLN A 223 6.01 10.91 15.08
N ASN A 224 5.20 9.86 14.85
CA ASN A 224 5.50 8.50 15.29
C ASN A 224 6.02 7.61 14.16
N PHE A 225 6.18 8.10 12.93
CA PHE A 225 6.54 7.29 11.76
C PHE A 225 7.85 6.48 11.92
N GLY A 226 8.79 6.97 12.75
CA GLY A 226 10.09 6.33 13.00
C GLY A 226 10.16 5.39 14.21
N ASP A 227 9.12 5.29 15.04
CA ASP A 227 9.11 4.43 16.23
C ASP A 227 8.95 2.96 15.81
N GLY A 228 10.06 2.32 15.44
CA GLY A 228 10.15 0.90 15.05
C GLY A 228 10.89 0.63 13.74
N ALA A 229 11.27 1.65 12.97
CA ALA A 229 11.98 1.51 11.70
C ALA A 229 13.50 1.44 11.90
N GLY A 230 14.01 0.36 12.50
CA GLY A 230 15.44 0.06 12.56
C GLY A 230 15.92 -0.69 11.30
N LEU A 231 17.20 -0.52 10.92
CA LEU A 231 17.85 -1.35 9.87
C LEU A 231 17.82 -2.85 10.20
N GLU A 232 17.62 -3.18 11.48
CA GLU A 232 17.45 -4.54 11.99
C GLU A 232 16.21 -5.25 11.42
N ALA A 233 15.21 -4.50 10.93
CA ALA A 233 14.01 -5.05 10.28
C ALA A 233 14.19 -5.33 8.78
N ILE A 234 15.33 -4.94 8.18
CA ILE A 234 15.61 -5.11 6.74
C ILE A 234 16.70 -6.17 6.55
N PRO A 235 16.36 -7.39 6.04
CA PRO A 235 17.33 -8.46 5.87
C PRO A 235 18.52 -8.05 5.00
N GLY A 236 19.75 -8.24 5.50
CA GLY A 236 21.00 -7.91 4.79
C GLY A 236 21.55 -6.50 5.02
N LEU A 237 20.81 -5.62 5.71
CA LEU A 237 21.26 -4.27 6.07
C LEU A 237 21.52 -4.09 7.59
N GLY A 238 21.10 -5.04 8.43
CA GLY A 238 21.27 -4.97 9.90
C GLY A 238 22.71 -4.99 10.41
N ASP A 239 23.66 -5.53 9.64
CA ASP A 239 25.10 -5.55 9.99
C ASP A 239 25.86 -4.28 9.53
N LEU A 240 25.19 -3.36 8.83
CA LEU A 240 25.81 -2.11 8.41
C LEU A 240 25.80 -1.10 9.56
N PRO A 241 26.92 -0.40 9.83
CA PRO A 241 27.01 0.62 10.87
C PRO A 241 26.36 1.93 10.40
N LEU A 242 25.10 1.86 9.99
CA LEU A 242 24.29 2.98 9.52
C LEU A 242 23.16 3.16 10.53
N SER A 243 22.81 4.39 10.90
CA SER A 243 21.64 4.65 11.72
C SER A 243 20.55 5.29 10.88
N LEU A 244 19.30 4.82 11.03
CA LEU A 244 18.11 5.40 10.40
C LEU A 244 17.47 6.47 11.30
N ASP A 245 18.22 7.01 12.26
CA ASP A 245 17.72 8.01 13.21
C ASP A 245 17.16 9.24 12.49
N PHE A 246 17.63 9.50 11.25
CA PHE A 246 17.11 10.58 10.40
C PHE A 246 15.61 10.44 10.08
N ILE A 247 15.05 9.22 10.07
CA ILE A 247 13.61 8.99 9.80
C ILE A 247 12.75 9.69 10.86
N SER A 248 13.19 9.69 12.12
CA SER A 248 12.48 10.36 13.22
C SER A 248 12.41 11.89 13.06
N SER A 249 13.32 12.46 12.28
CA SER A 249 13.41 13.91 12.07
C SER A 249 12.73 14.36 10.77
N LEU A 250 12.21 13.44 9.96
CA LEU A 250 11.48 13.74 8.73
C LEU A 250 10.12 14.38 9.07
N ASP A 251 9.86 15.58 8.56
CA ASP A 251 8.65 16.36 8.84
C ASP A 251 7.68 16.35 7.66
N ILE A 252 8.17 16.53 6.43
CA ILE A 252 7.33 16.59 5.23
C ILE A 252 7.99 15.78 4.11
N VAL A 253 7.17 15.05 3.37
CA VAL A 253 7.56 14.40 2.11
C VAL A 253 6.77 15.01 0.98
N GLY A 254 7.48 15.50 -0.02
CA GLY A 254 6.97 15.93 -1.31
C GLY A 254 7.32 14.91 -2.39
N LEU A 255 6.39 14.67 -3.30
CA LEU A 255 6.58 13.86 -4.50
C LEU A 255 6.05 14.66 -5.69
N SER A 256 6.83 14.74 -6.75
CA SER A 256 6.39 15.37 -8.01
C SER A 256 6.90 14.57 -9.18
N GLY A 257 6.20 14.66 -10.30
CA GLY A 257 6.63 14.01 -11.53
C GLY A 257 6.24 14.81 -12.76
N ASP A 258 7.10 14.77 -13.77
CA ASP A 258 6.87 15.39 -15.08
C ASP A 258 7.31 14.46 -16.20
N ILE A 259 6.69 14.58 -17.38
CA ILE A 259 7.05 13.76 -18.54
C ILE A 259 7.93 14.54 -19.48
N ASN A 260 9.17 14.11 -19.61
CA ASN A 260 10.19 14.73 -20.45
C ASN A 260 10.58 13.79 -21.61
N GLY A 261 9.71 13.75 -22.63
CA GLY A 261 9.94 12.91 -23.81
C GLY A 261 9.66 11.43 -23.50
N PRO A 262 10.65 10.53 -23.57
CA PRO A 262 10.46 9.11 -23.26
C PRO A 262 10.68 8.77 -21.77
N SER A 263 10.88 9.76 -20.88
CA SER A 263 11.06 9.54 -19.43
C SER A 263 9.98 10.23 -18.60
N LEU A 264 9.68 9.63 -17.46
CA LEU A 264 9.02 10.24 -16.32
C LEU A 264 10.11 10.67 -15.34
N ASP A 265 10.28 11.98 -15.17
CA ASP A 265 11.21 12.55 -14.22
C ASP A 265 10.48 12.71 -12.89
N VAL A 266 10.89 11.94 -11.89
CA VAL A 266 10.30 11.95 -10.54
C VAL A 266 11.25 12.67 -9.59
N ALA A 267 10.71 13.56 -8.77
CA ALA A 267 11.43 14.20 -7.69
C ALA A 267 10.76 13.93 -6.34
N VAL A 268 11.54 13.41 -5.39
CA VAL A 268 11.17 13.22 -3.99
C VAL A 268 11.84 14.31 -3.17
N THR A 269 11.04 15.20 -2.58
CA THR A 269 11.49 16.24 -1.64
C THR A 269 11.26 15.76 -0.22
N MET A 270 12.25 15.89 0.64
CA MET A 270 12.18 15.50 2.05
C MET A 270 12.66 16.65 2.91
N ASP A 271 11.77 17.17 3.74
CA ASP A 271 12.08 18.22 4.70
C ASP A 271 12.22 17.63 6.09
N PHE A 272 13.35 17.96 6.71
CA PHE A 272 13.70 17.51 8.05
C PHE A 272 13.58 18.63 9.06
N THR A 273 13.30 18.27 10.31
CA THR A 273 13.37 19.19 11.46
C THR A 273 14.81 19.51 11.87
N ASP A 274 15.78 18.69 11.44
CA ASP A 274 17.21 18.81 11.77
C ASP A 274 18.08 18.63 10.51
N GLU A 275 19.04 19.54 10.32
CA GLU A 275 19.93 19.52 9.14
C GLU A 275 20.83 18.28 9.09
N LYS A 276 21.24 17.74 10.26
CA LYS A 276 22.10 16.55 10.28
C LYS A 276 21.34 15.29 9.88
N ALA A 277 20.03 15.25 10.10
CA ALA A 277 19.19 14.17 9.60
C ALA A 277 19.21 14.14 8.06
N ALA A 278 19.04 15.30 7.42
CA ALA A 278 19.14 15.43 5.97
C ALA A 278 20.54 15.04 5.44
N GLU A 279 21.61 15.50 6.10
CA GLU A 279 23.00 15.12 5.77
C GLU A 279 23.25 13.61 5.95
N SER A 280 22.65 12.99 6.97
CA SER A 280 22.77 11.55 7.22
C SER A 280 22.12 10.73 6.12
N LEU A 281 20.92 11.13 5.65
CA LEU A 281 20.26 10.47 4.53
C LEU A 281 21.03 10.65 3.23
N GLU A 282 21.54 11.86 2.94
CA GLU A 282 22.40 12.12 1.78
C GLU A 282 23.61 11.17 1.75
N GLY A 283 24.32 11.07 2.87
CA GLY A 283 25.47 10.18 3.03
C GLY A 283 25.10 8.70 2.90
N PHE A 284 23.95 8.30 3.43
CA PHE A 284 23.43 6.93 3.31
C PHE A 284 23.18 6.55 1.85
N ILE A 285 22.44 7.38 1.11
CA ILE A 285 22.13 7.12 -0.31
C ILE A 285 23.42 7.15 -1.14
N GLY A 286 24.30 8.14 -0.91
CA GLY A 286 25.60 8.20 -1.58
C GLY A 286 26.48 6.97 -1.34
N GLY A 287 26.40 6.38 -0.13
CA GLY A 287 27.04 5.12 0.21
C GLY A 287 26.51 3.95 -0.62
N ILE A 288 25.18 3.82 -0.73
CA ILE A 288 24.51 2.80 -1.55
C ILE A 288 24.91 2.94 -3.02
N VAL A 289 24.86 4.15 -3.58
CA VAL A 289 25.22 4.42 -4.98
C VAL A 289 26.69 4.05 -5.23
N SER A 290 27.59 4.38 -4.30
CA SER A 290 29.02 4.05 -4.40
C SER A 290 29.28 2.54 -4.38
N LEU A 291 28.52 1.78 -3.58
CA LEU A 291 28.60 0.31 -3.54
C LEU A 291 28.01 -0.32 -4.79
N ALA A 292 26.84 0.16 -5.23
CA ALA A 292 26.17 -0.31 -6.45
C ALA A 292 27.09 -0.13 -7.68
N SER A 293 27.76 1.01 -7.80
CA SER A 293 28.76 1.29 -8.83
C SER A 293 29.90 0.26 -8.89
N GLY A 294 30.21 -0.42 -7.78
CA GLY A 294 31.26 -1.43 -7.66
C GLY A 294 30.81 -2.89 -7.90
N PHE A 295 29.51 -3.17 -7.78
CA PHE A 295 28.93 -4.52 -7.92
C PHE A 295 28.17 -4.72 -9.25
N LEU A 296 27.73 -3.64 -9.89
CA LEU A 296 26.91 -3.69 -11.10
C LEU A 296 27.76 -3.98 -12.35
N ALA A 297 27.93 -5.27 -12.64
CA ALA A 297 28.39 -5.77 -13.94
C ALA A 297 27.21 -6.07 -14.89
N ASP A 298 25.97 -5.86 -14.46
CA ASP A 298 24.76 -6.09 -15.25
C ASP A 298 24.19 -4.76 -15.76
N SER A 299 23.81 -4.70 -17.03
CA SER A 299 23.48 -3.45 -17.73
C SER A 299 22.13 -2.85 -17.36
N ASP A 300 21.24 -3.63 -16.76
CA ASP A 300 19.82 -3.28 -16.65
C ASP A 300 19.49 -2.57 -15.33
N THR A 301 20.21 -2.86 -14.23
CA THR A 301 20.09 -2.16 -12.93
C THR A 301 21.09 -1.03 -12.76
N ALA A 302 22.14 -0.98 -13.59
CA ALA A 302 23.07 0.15 -13.67
C ALA A 302 22.41 1.44 -14.17
N GLY A 303 21.32 1.34 -14.94
CA GLY A 303 20.60 2.49 -15.50
C GLY A 303 19.87 3.32 -14.45
N LEU A 304 19.11 2.69 -13.55
CA LEU A 304 18.25 3.40 -12.57
C LEU A 304 19.04 4.22 -11.54
N PHE A 305 20.25 3.77 -11.17
CA PHE A 305 21.12 4.52 -10.25
C PHE A 305 22.06 5.50 -10.95
N ALA A 306 22.22 5.40 -12.27
CA ALA A 306 23.07 6.32 -13.04
C ALA A 306 22.45 7.72 -13.14
N ASP A 307 21.12 7.79 -13.17
CA ASP A 307 20.35 9.03 -13.32
C ASP A 307 19.78 9.55 -11.99
N LEU A 308 20.23 8.99 -10.86
CA LEU A 308 19.87 9.45 -9.53
C LEU A 308 20.66 10.72 -9.18
N GLU A 309 19.99 11.86 -9.11
CA GLU A 309 20.54 13.11 -8.61
C GLU A 309 20.05 13.38 -7.19
N ILE A 310 20.95 13.86 -6.33
CA ILE A 310 20.63 14.23 -4.94
C ILE A 310 21.14 15.64 -4.73
N ASP A 311 20.26 16.52 -4.26
CA ASP A 311 20.55 17.90 -3.92
C ASP A 311 20.07 18.19 -2.50
N ARG A 312 20.93 18.76 -1.66
CA ARG A 312 20.60 19.12 -0.28
C ARG A 312 20.84 20.60 -0.06
N ASP A 313 19.81 21.29 0.45
CA ASP A 313 19.90 22.67 0.92
C ASP A 313 19.41 22.76 2.37
N GLY A 314 20.36 22.82 3.31
CA GLY A 314 20.08 22.82 4.74
C GLY A 314 19.29 21.58 5.17
N THR A 315 18.06 21.80 5.63
CA THR A 315 17.14 20.76 6.12
C THR A 315 16.36 20.05 5.01
N ARG A 316 16.47 20.50 3.77
CA ARG A 316 15.77 19.92 2.63
C ARG A 316 16.69 19.03 1.81
N LEU A 317 16.22 17.84 1.46
CA LEU A 317 16.86 16.94 0.52
C LEU A 317 15.93 16.63 -0.64
N ILE A 318 16.39 16.81 -1.87
CA ILE A 318 15.66 16.52 -3.09
C ILE A 318 16.41 15.40 -3.83
N MET A 319 15.71 14.30 -4.03
CA MET A 319 16.15 13.19 -4.88
C MET A 319 15.42 13.27 -6.22
N LYS A 320 16.14 13.20 -7.33
CA LYS A 320 15.55 13.17 -8.67
C LYS A 320 15.98 11.91 -9.40
N ILE A 321 15.05 11.30 -10.12
CA ILE A 321 15.30 10.13 -10.95
C ILE A 321 14.54 10.27 -12.26
N ALA A 322 15.24 10.06 -13.37
CA ALA A 322 14.61 9.95 -14.69
C ALA A 322 14.31 8.47 -14.97
N ILE A 323 13.04 8.13 -15.11
CA ILE A 323 12.58 6.76 -15.32
C ILE A 323 12.12 6.63 -16.77
N PRO A 324 12.73 5.78 -17.61
CA PRO A 324 12.21 5.50 -18.94
C PRO A 324 10.77 4.98 -18.86
N VAL A 325 9.87 5.50 -19.71
CA VAL A 325 8.46 5.12 -19.71
C VAL A 325 8.25 3.62 -19.96
N THR A 326 9.19 2.96 -20.65
CA THR A 326 9.20 1.51 -20.87
C THR A 326 9.40 0.69 -19.60
N ASP A 327 10.00 1.29 -18.57
CA ASP A 327 10.42 0.61 -17.35
C ASP A 327 9.39 0.81 -16.22
N ILE A 328 8.50 1.81 -16.37
CA ILE A 328 7.41 2.12 -15.44
C ILE A 328 6.56 0.86 -15.12
N PRO A 329 6.09 0.06 -16.10
CA PRO A 329 5.30 -1.12 -15.78
C PRO A 329 6.04 -2.14 -14.89
N GLY A 330 7.37 -2.25 -15.04
CA GLY A 330 8.20 -3.15 -14.23
C GLY A 330 8.43 -2.65 -12.81
N LEU A 331 8.55 -1.33 -12.61
CA LEU A 331 8.78 -0.72 -11.30
C LEU A 331 7.56 -0.87 -10.35
N PHE A 332 6.35 -0.83 -10.90
CA PHE A 332 5.12 -0.93 -10.12
C PHE A 332 4.61 -2.37 -9.97
N GLY A 333 4.96 -3.29 -10.88
CA GLY A 333 4.69 -4.72 -10.71
C GLY A 333 5.34 -5.31 -9.45
N ASP A 334 6.54 -4.83 -9.08
CA ASP A 334 7.19 -5.16 -7.82
C ASP A 334 6.47 -4.53 -6.61
N LEU A 335 5.94 -3.31 -6.73
CA LEU A 335 5.18 -2.65 -5.65
C LEU A 335 3.81 -3.29 -5.40
N THR A 336 3.11 -3.77 -6.43
CA THR A 336 1.83 -4.47 -6.29
C THR A 336 1.98 -5.88 -5.73
N SER A 337 3.18 -6.49 -5.81
CA SER A 337 3.46 -7.76 -5.13
C SER A 337 3.55 -7.61 -3.60
N ILE A 338 3.70 -6.38 -3.11
CA ILE A 338 3.69 -6.03 -1.67
C ILE A 338 2.24 -5.79 -1.18
N THR A 339 1.26 -5.63 -2.08
CA THR A 339 -0.13 -5.26 -1.75
C THR A 339 -1.21 -6.21 -2.31
N GLY A 340 -0.87 -7.15 -3.19
CA GLY A 340 -1.83 -8.02 -3.88
C GLY A 340 -2.08 -9.37 -3.20
N SER A 341 -3.23 -9.48 -2.52
CA SER A 341 -3.98 -10.73 -2.47
C SER A 341 -4.48 -11.02 -3.89
N GLU A 342 -3.94 -12.04 -4.56
CA GLU A 342 -4.50 -12.49 -5.85
C GLU A 342 -5.36 -13.74 -5.67
N SER A 343 -6.66 -13.55 -5.92
CA SER A 343 -7.59 -14.56 -6.40
C SER A 343 -7.26 -14.86 -7.87
N SER A 344 -6.62 -15.99 -8.12
CA SER A 344 -6.31 -16.47 -9.47
C SER A 344 -7.45 -17.35 -10.02
N THR A 345 -7.96 -17.03 -11.21
CA THR A 345 -8.58 -18.03 -12.10
C THR A 345 -8.00 -17.97 -13.52
N ASP A 346 -7.36 -19.07 -13.89
CA ASP A 346 -7.06 -19.63 -15.22
C ASP A 346 -6.31 -18.80 -16.30
N GLY A 347 -5.01 -19.07 -16.39
CA GLY A 347 -4.46 -19.98 -17.41
C GLY A 347 -4.23 -19.45 -18.85
N PHE A 348 -2.97 -19.11 -19.17
CA PHE A 348 -2.40 -19.40 -20.50
C PHE A 348 -0.87 -19.56 -20.45
N SER A 349 -0.40 -20.74 -20.87
CA SER A 349 1.00 -21.12 -21.00
C SER A 349 1.49 -20.86 -22.42
N ILE A 350 2.57 -20.08 -22.59
CA ILE A 350 3.45 -20.15 -23.77
C ILE A 350 4.90 -19.86 -23.34
N SER A 351 5.75 -20.89 -23.28
CA SER A 351 7.21 -20.72 -23.27
C SER A 351 7.81 -21.06 -24.65
N PRO A 352 8.74 -20.26 -25.19
CA PRO A 352 9.72 -20.70 -26.16
C PRO A 352 10.99 -21.26 -25.46
N PRO A 353 11.75 -22.18 -26.10
CA PRO A 353 12.81 -22.94 -25.45
C PRO A 353 14.17 -22.22 -25.54
N GLY A 354 14.89 -22.09 -24.41
CA GLY A 354 16.32 -21.79 -24.43
C GLY A 354 16.92 -20.91 -23.32
N THR A 355 16.14 -20.34 -22.41
CA THR A 355 16.68 -19.50 -21.32
C THR A 355 17.00 -20.36 -20.09
N PRO A 356 18.20 -20.25 -19.46
CA PRO A 356 18.44 -20.86 -18.16
C PRO A 356 17.50 -20.20 -17.14
N GLU A 357 16.69 -21.01 -16.47
CA GLU A 357 15.77 -20.57 -15.41
C GLU A 357 16.56 -19.86 -14.30
N ILE A 358 16.39 -18.56 -14.14
CA ILE A 358 16.45 -17.94 -12.82
C ILE A 358 15.03 -18.01 -12.27
N ARG A 359 14.74 -19.04 -11.47
CA ARG A 359 13.50 -19.13 -10.71
C ARG A 359 13.61 -18.17 -9.52
N LEU A 360 13.12 -16.94 -9.68
CA LEU A 360 12.59 -16.22 -8.53
C LEU A 360 11.21 -16.81 -8.28
N LEU A 361 11.12 -17.76 -7.34
CA LEU A 361 9.85 -18.37 -6.96
C LEU A 361 8.98 -17.29 -6.30
N PRO A 362 7.75 -17.03 -6.77
CA PRO A 362 6.79 -16.31 -5.95
C PRO A 362 6.58 -17.14 -4.68
N ILE A 363 6.86 -16.58 -3.50
CA ILE A 363 6.50 -17.24 -2.25
C ILE A 363 4.99 -17.07 -2.09
N ALA A 364 4.23 -17.93 -2.75
CA ALA A 364 2.91 -18.30 -2.25
C ALA A 364 3.15 -18.83 -0.83
N VAL A 365 2.62 -18.15 0.19
CA VAL A 365 2.74 -18.62 1.57
C VAL A 365 1.77 -19.78 1.71
N GLY A 366 2.31 -21.01 1.67
CA GLY A 366 1.51 -22.23 1.66
C GLY A 366 1.16 -22.72 0.25
N VAL A 367 1.04 -24.04 0.14
CA VAL A 367 0.48 -24.75 -1.00
C VAL A 367 -0.78 -25.46 -0.52
N GLU A 368 -1.88 -25.24 -1.23
CA GLU A 368 -3.15 -25.90 -0.95
C GLU A 368 -3.00 -27.42 -1.07
N VAL A 369 -3.39 -28.12 -0.02
CA VAL A 369 -3.46 -29.57 0.06
C VAL A 369 -4.93 -29.98 0.15
N PRO A 370 -5.44 -30.86 -0.74
CA PRO A 370 -6.82 -31.31 -0.71
C PRO A 370 -7.25 -31.83 0.67
N ILE A 371 -8.38 -31.35 1.18
CA ILE A 371 -8.88 -31.76 2.51
C ILE A 371 -9.24 -33.26 2.55
N GLN A 372 -8.74 -33.98 3.56
CA GLN A 372 -8.92 -35.43 3.74
C GLN A 372 -9.97 -35.80 4.81
N GLY A 373 -11.06 -35.01 4.93
CA GLY A 373 -12.06 -35.22 5.98
C GLY A 373 -11.60 -34.75 7.37
N SER A 374 -12.41 -35.01 8.40
CA SER A 374 -12.17 -34.51 9.77
C SER A 374 -12.75 -35.41 10.87
N ASP A 375 -13.00 -36.69 10.60
CA ASP A 375 -13.61 -37.58 11.59
C ASP A 375 -12.63 -38.01 12.69
N HIS A 376 -13.12 -38.14 13.92
CA HIS A 376 -12.32 -38.67 15.01
C HIS A 376 -12.14 -40.20 14.93
N VAL A 377 -10.92 -40.67 15.19
CA VAL A 377 -10.59 -42.09 15.39
C VAL A 377 -10.06 -42.35 16.80
N ASP A 378 -10.21 -43.59 17.29
CA ASP A 378 -9.73 -43.96 18.63
C ASP A 378 -8.22 -43.69 18.79
N GLU A 379 -7.82 -43.19 19.96
CA GLU A 379 -6.42 -42.90 20.25
C GLU A 379 -5.55 -44.15 20.12
N GLY A 380 -4.46 -44.05 19.35
CA GLY A 380 -3.57 -45.16 18.99
C GLY A 380 -3.86 -45.81 17.64
N VAL A 381 -4.98 -45.48 16.98
CA VAL A 381 -5.22 -45.82 15.58
C VAL A 381 -4.35 -44.93 14.69
N ARG A 382 -3.68 -45.51 13.70
CA ARG A 382 -2.87 -44.75 12.74
C ARG A 382 -3.69 -44.34 11.53
N VAL A 383 -3.43 -43.13 11.04
CA VAL A 383 -4.08 -42.57 9.86
C VAL A 383 -3.04 -42.33 8.77
N GLU A 384 -3.39 -42.62 7.52
CA GLU A 384 -2.56 -42.28 6.36
C GLU A 384 -3.01 -40.93 5.80
N TYR A 385 -2.09 -39.98 5.71
CA TYR A 385 -2.34 -38.63 5.23
C TYR A 385 -1.87 -38.42 3.80
N ASN A 386 -2.50 -37.47 3.09
CA ASN A 386 -2.15 -37.12 1.72
C ASN A 386 -1.01 -36.08 1.60
N SER A 387 -0.48 -35.59 2.72
CA SER A 387 0.68 -34.70 2.79
C SER A 387 1.63 -35.06 3.93
N THR A 388 2.85 -34.53 3.87
CA THR A 388 3.88 -34.70 4.90
C THR A 388 4.60 -33.36 5.15
N PRO A 389 4.43 -32.72 6.33
CA PRO A 389 3.52 -33.07 7.42
C PRO A 389 2.03 -33.06 7.01
N PRO A 390 1.14 -33.70 7.78
CA PRO A 390 -0.28 -33.72 7.48
C PRO A 390 -0.92 -32.33 7.66
N THR A 391 -1.89 -31.98 6.80
CA THR A 391 -2.63 -30.72 6.87
C THR A 391 -4.11 -30.89 7.23
N SER A 392 -4.67 -32.09 7.08
CA SER A 392 -6.06 -32.42 7.39
C SER A 392 -6.24 -33.93 7.46
N GLY A 393 -7.39 -34.39 7.97
CA GLY A 393 -7.77 -35.79 7.93
C GLY A 393 -8.36 -36.32 9.23
N GLU A 394 -8.58 -37.64 9.27
CA GLU A 394 -8.97 -38.32 10.50
C GLU A 394 -7.88 -38.15 11.57
N HIS A 395 -8.28 -37.98 12.83
CA HIS A 395 -7.35 -37.63 13.90
C HIS A 395 -7.86 -38.09 15.27
N TRP A 396 -6.99 -38.08 16.29
CA TRP A 396 -7.35 -38.51 17.64
C TRP A 396 -8.21 -37.46 18.35
N PRO A 397 -9.11 -37.82 19.28
CA PRO A 397 -9.98 -36.88 19.99
C PRO A 397 -9.25 -35.94 20.98
N ARG A 398 -7.93 -36.05 21.13
CA ARG A 398 -7.13 -35.20 22.00
C ARG A 398 -6.05 -34.49 21.19
N TRP A 399 -6.07 -33.16 21.23
CA TRP A 399 -5.03 -32.29 20.70
C TRP A 399 -3.85 -32.11 21.67
N ALA A 400 -2.80 -31.41 21.24
CA ALA A 400 -1.65 -31.01 22.06
C ALA A 400 -1.83 -29.59 22.63
N ASP A 401 -1.25 -29.31 23.79
CA ASP A 401 -1.20 -27.94 24.34
C ASP A 401 -0.31 -27.03 23.45
N CYS A 402 -0.56 -25.72 23.47
CA CYS A 402 0.30 -24.79 22.72
C CYS A 402 1.74 -24.80 23.26
N GLY A 403 2.70 -24.58 22.37
CA GLY A 403 4.09 -24.33 22.72
C GLY A 403 5.12 -25.14 21.94
N PHE A 404 6.37 -25.04 22.39
CA PHE A 404 7.52 -25.64 21.71
C PHE A 404 7.91 -26.97 22.32
N TYR A 405 7.75 -28.05 21.56
CA TYR A 405 8.13 -29.41 21.92
C TYR A 405 9.47 -29.77 21.27
N SER A 406 10.46 -30.11 22.10
CA SER A 406 11.75 -30.63 21.64
C SER A 406 11.70 -32.09 21.19
N GLU A 407 10.55 -32.74 21.34
CA GLU A 407 10.30 -34.13 20.94
C GLU A 407 9.25 -34.16 19.84
N SER A 408 9.22 -35.23 19.05
CA SER A 408 8.16 -35.45 18.07
C SER A 408 6.83 -35.70 18.77
N LEU A 409 5.77 -35.13 18.23
CA LEU A 409 4.40 -35.45 18.60
C LEU A 409 3.73 -36.27 17.48
N PRO A 410 2.79 -37.19 17.79
CA PRO A 410 2.12 -38.01 16.77
C PRO A 410 1.29 -37.17 15.79
N ASP A 411 1.32 -37.51 14.50
CA ASP A 411 0.57 -36.81 13.44
C ASP A 411 -0.92 -36.70 13.74
N GLU A 412 -1.55 -37.79 14.18
CA GLU A 412 -2.97 -37.83 14.52
C GLU A 412 -3.35 -36.92 15.70
N ARG A 413 -2.38 -36.56 16.55
CA ARG A 413 -2.60 -35.60 17.63
C ARG A 413 -2.61 -34.17 17.10
N ILE A 414 -1.74 -33.85 16.14
CA ILE A 414 -1.56 -32.46 15.68
C ILE A 414 -2.53 -32.10 14.58
N VAL A 415 -3.05 -33.09 13.83
CA VAL A 415 -4.17 -32.84 12.92
C VAL A 415 -5.41 -32.33 13.66
N HIS A 416 -5.61 -32.72 14.92
CA HIS A 416 -6.65 -32.11 15.77
C HIS A 416 -6.36 -30.62 16.05
N ASN A 417 -5.10 -30.26 16.36
CA ASN A 417 -4.73 -28.85 16.49
C ASN A 417 -5.01 -28.07 15.18
N LEU A 418 -4.74 -28.67 14.02
CA LEU A 418 -5.06 -28.06 12.73
C LEU A 418 -6.58 -27.89 12.53
N GLU A 419 -7.40 -28.87 12.93
CA GLU A 419 -8.87 -28.76 12.87
C GLU A 419 -9.38 -27.58 13.71
N HIS A 420 -8.75 -27.33 14.86
CA HIS A 420 -9.03 -26.20 15.74
C HIS A 420 -8.51 -24.84 15.23
N GLY A 421 -7.88 -24.82 14.05
CA GLY A 421 -7.30 -23.64 13.43
C GLY A 421 -5.94 -23.25 14.00
N ASN A 422 -5.24 -24.16 14.69
CA ASN A 422 -3.87 -23.91 15.13
C ASN A 422 -2.88 -24.08 13.96
N ILE A 423 -1.68 -23.53 14.14
CA ILE A 423 -0.55 -23.67 13.24
C ILE A 423 0.44 -24.65 13.85
N VAL A 424 0.83 -25.64 13.05
CA VAL A 424 1.79 -26.66 13.43
C VAL A 424 3.12 -26.40 12.75
N VAL A 425 4.14 -26.15 13.56
CA VAL A 425 5.51 -25.91 13.10
C VAL A 425 6.33 -27.17 13.28
N SER A 426 6.46 -27.95 12.21
CA SER A 426 7.25 -29.18 12.19
C SER A 426 8.67 -28.85 11.71
N TYR A 427 9.70 -29.13 12.50
CA TYR A 427 11.09 -28.80 12.15
C TYR A 427 12.01 -30.01 12.22
N ASN A 428 13.05 -30.02 11.36
CA ASN A 428 14.13 -30.99 11.43
C ASN A 428 15.48 -30.29 11.32
N PHE A 429 16.19 -30.19 12.44
CA PHE A 429 17.51 -29.56 12.52
C PHE A 429 18.48 -30.43 13.30
N ALA A 430 19.52 -30.91 12.62
CA ALA A 430 20.67 -31.55 13.25
C ALA A 430 21.53 -30.55 14.04
N ASN A 431 21.49 -29.26 13.69
CA ASN A 431 22.22 -28.20 14.38
C ASN A 431 21.37 -27.57 15.50
N PRO A 432 21.79 -27.68 16.78
CA PRO A 432 21.06 -27.08 17.90
C PRO A 432 20.92 -25.55 17.80
N ALA A 433 21.83 -24.85 17.12
CA ALA A 433 21.72 -23.41 16.94
C ALA A 433 20.47 -23.02 16.14
N GLN A 434 20.11 -23.81 15.12
CA GLN A 434 18.89 -23.57 14.32
C GLN A 434 17.61 -23.88 15.13
N VAL A 435 17.70 -24.81 16.08
CA VAL A 435 16.59 -25.06 17.02
C VAL A 435 16.39 -23.88 17.97
N THR A 436 17.48 -23.27 18.45
CA THR A 436 17.43 -22.03 19.24
C THR A 436 16.86 -20.88 18.43
N GLU A 437 17.35 -20.68 17.21
CA GLU A 437 16.88 -19.66 16.27
C GLU A 437 15.37 -19.80 15.98
N LEU A 438 14.91 -21.03 15.71
CA LEU A 438 13.48 -21.30 15.49
C LEU A 438 12.66 -21.02 16.74
N ARG A 439 13.17 -21.40 17.92
CA ARG A 439 12.48 -21.14 19.18
C ARG A 439 12.33 -19.64 19.43
N GLU A 440 13.37 -18.86 19.23
CA GLU A 440 13.35 -17.40 19.38
C GLU A 440 12.36 -16.78 18.39
N ALA A 441 12.39 -17.19 17.12
CA ALA A 441 11.45 -16.72 16.10
C ALA A 441 9.97 -17.03 16.45
N LEU A 442 9.70 -18.19 17.05
CA LEU A 442 8.36 -18.57 17.48
C LEU A 442 7.94 -17.90 18.80
N GLU A 443 8.88 -17.58 19.69
CA GLU A 443 8.60 -16.82 20.92
C GLU A 443 8.28 -15.34 20.61
N ASP A 444 8.90 -14.80 19.56
CA ASP A 444 8.60 -13.46 19.05
C ASP A 444 7.28 -13.40 18.24
N GLU A 445 6.79 -14.54 17.74
CA GLU A 445 5.51 -14.65 17.06
C GLU A 445 4.33 -14.56 18.07
N SER A 446 3.66 -13.41 18.08
CA SER A 446 2.63 -13.07 19.06
C SER A 446 1.46 -14.06 19.13
N GLN A 447 1.15 -14.74 18.02
CA GLN A 447 0.06 -15.71 17.94
C GLN A 447 0.49 -17.11 18.37
N PHE A 448 1.80 -17.41 18.44
CA PHE A 448 2.32 -18.74 18.77
C PHE A 448 1.83 -19.24 20.14
N GLY A 449 1.79 -18.36 21.15
CA GLY A 449 1.35 -18.72 22.49
C GLY A 449 -0.14 -19.09 22.63
N SER A 450 -0.97 -18.87 21.60
CA SER A 450 -2.41 -19.18 21.61
C SER A 450 -2.85 -20.06 20.44
N TRP A 451 -2.05 -20.13 19.37
CA TRP A 451 -2.39 -20.84 18.14
C TRP A 451 -1.25 -21.72 17.64
N GLY A 452 -0.10 -21.77 18.32
CA GLY A 452 1.10 -22.42 17.80
C GLY A 452 1.49 -23.69 18.57
N VAL A 453 1.79 -24.74 17.82
CA VAL A 453 2.43 -25.96 18.33
C VAL A 453 3.66 -26.24 17.48
N ALA A 454 4.84 -26.24 18.07
CA ALA A 454 6.08 -26.62 17.37
C ALA A 454 6.57 -27.99 17.83
N ARG A 455 7.00 -28.84 16.89
CA ARG A 455 7.51 -30.19 17.17
C ARG A 455 8.68 -30.54 16.27
N GLN A 456 9.59 -31.37 16.78
CA GLN A 456 10.56 -32.04 15.92
C GLN A 456 9.83 -33.03 15.00
N TYR A 457 10.25 -33.12 13.73
CA TYR A 457 9.61 -34.01 12.76
C TYR A 457 10.63 -34.57 11.75
N ASP A 458 11.04 -35.81 11.95
CA ASP A 458 12.15 -36.42 11.19
C ASP A 458 11.77 -36.81 9.74
N ASP A 459 10.48 -36.76 9.40
CA ASP A 459 9.96 -37.12 8.07
C ASP A 459 10.08 -35.98 7.03
N ILE A 460 10.51 -34.77 7.45
CA ILE A 460 11.00 -33.72 6.55
C ILE A 460 12.52 -33.69 6.52
N ALA A 461 13.12 -33.19 5.44
CA ALA A 461 14.57 -33.15 5.29
C ALA A 461 15.25 -32.29 6.37
N ASP A 462 16.47 -32.67 6.78
CA ASP A 462 17.30 -31.87 7.69
C ASP A 462 17.53 -30.46 7.11
N GLY A 463 17.51 -29.46 7.99
CA GLY A 463 17.60 -28.06 7.61
C GLY A 463 16.27 -27.44 7.21
N LYS A 464 15.12 -28.10 7.44
CA LYS A 464 13.80 -27.59 7.02
C LYS A 464 12.84 -27.34 8.17
N VAL A 465 11.94 -26.41 7.93
CA VAL A 465 10.76 -26.15 8.75
C VAL A 465 9.54 -26.19 7.85
N ALA A 466 8.50 -26.86 8.31
CA ALA A 466 7.22 -26.96 7.65
C ALA A 466 6.14 -26.34 8.55
N LEU A 467 5.36 -25.43 8.01
CA LEU A 467 4.23 -24.78 8.65
C LEU A 467 2.96 -25.39 8.06
N SER A 468 2.13 -25.97 8.91
CA SER A 468 0.86 -26.57 8.50
C SER A 468 -0.29 -25.82 9.13
N ALA A 469 -1.29 -25.49 8.31
CA ALA A 469 -2.63 -25.08 8.71
C ALA A 469 -3.64 -26.04 8.05
N TRP A 470 -4.92 -25.93 8.38
CA TRP A 470 -5.93 -26.81 7.81
C TRP A 470 -5.99 -26.67 6.29
N GLY A 471 -5.58 -27.71 5.55
CA GLY A 471 -5.51 -27.71 4.09
C GLY A 471 -4.36 -26.91 3.47
N GLU A 472 -3.43 -26.39 4.27
CA GLU A 472 -2.34 -25.54 3.77
C GLU A 472 -0.98 -25.98 4.31
N LEU A 473 0.02 -26.04 3.43
CA LEU A 473 1.38 -26.45 3.79
C LEU A 473 2.43 -25.53 3.19
N HIS A 474 3.23 -24.90 4.05
CA HIS A 474 4.42 -24.16 3.65
C HIS A 474 5.68 -24.88 4.12
N ILE A 475 6.70 -25.00 3.26
CA ILE A 475 7.98 -25.61 3.61
C ILE A 475 9.10 -24.63 3.26
N MET A 476 9.91 -24.32 4.27
CA MET A 476 11.05 -23.41 4.14
C MET A 476 12.38 -24.11 4.46
N GLU A 477 13.45 -23.58 3.88
CA GLU A 477 14.83 -23.99 4.18
C GLU A 477 15.40 -23.06 5.26
N GLY A 478 15.82 -23.63 6.38
CA GLY A 478 16.26 -22.87 7.55
C GLY A 478 15.10 -22.22 8.30
N VAL A 479 15.44 -21.23 9.13
CA VAL A 479 14.46 -20.44 9.89
C VAL A 479 14.29 -19.11 9.18
N SER A 480 13.06 -18.80 8.78
CA SER A 480 12.68 -17.53 8.17
C SER A 480 11.57 -16.90 9.00
N PRO A 481 11.88 -15.98 9.94
CA PRO A 481 10.89 -15.35 10.80
C PRO A 481 9.79 -14.63 10.01
N GLY A 482 10.15 -14.02 8.87
CA GLY A 482 9.18 -13.39 7.97
C GLY A 482 8.18 -14.38 7.39
N GLU A 483 8.63 -15.54 6.92
CA GLU A 483 7.72 -16.58 6.39
C GLU A 483 6.87 -17.21 7.50
N ILE A 484 7.42 -17.39 8.70
CA ILE A 484 6.65 -17.83 9.88
C ILE A 484 5.53 -16.84 10.17
N SER A 485 5.87 -15.56 10.31
CA SER A 485 4.91 -14.52 10.68
C SER A 485 3.81 -14.37 9.61
N LEU A 486 4.18 -14.36 8.33
CA LEU A 486 3.22 -14.33 7.22
C LEU A 486 2.25 -15.53 7.25
N PHE A 487 2.73 -16.73 7.55
CA PHE A 487 1.89 -17.93 7.63
C PHE A 487 0.95 -17.89 8.85
N PHE A 488 1.43 -17.40 10.00
CA PHE A 488 0.60 -17.21 11.19
C PHE A 488 -0.47 -16.14 10.97
N ASP A 489 -0.12 -14.99 10.40
CA ASP A 489 -1.05 -13.90 10.07
C ASP A 489 -2.15 -14.37 9.11
N ALA A 490 -1.79 -15.16 8.09
CA ALA A 490 -2.73 -15.68 7.11
C ALA A 490 -3.72 -16.68 7.74
N PHE A 491 -3.22 -17.65 8.52
CA PHE A 491 -3.98 -18.88 8.77
C PHE A 491 -4.38 -19.13 10.23
N ALA A 492 -3.69 -18.54 11.21
CA ALA A 492 -3.92 -18.87 12.62
C ALA A 492 -5.32 -18.45 13.08
N GLY A 493 -6.11 -19.44 13.51
CA GLY A 493 -7.49 -19.28 13.95
C GLY A 493 -8.51 -19.05 12.82
N ASN A 494 -8.09 -19.15 11.55
CA ASN A 494 -8.90 -18.79 10.38
C ASN A 494 -9.31 -19.99 9.50
N LEU A 495 -8.46 -21.02 9.34
CA LEU A 495 -8.71 -22.12 8.38
C LEU A 495 -9.27 -23.41 8.98
N GLY A 496 -9.18 -23.61 10.30
CA GLY A 496 -9.74 -24.78 10.95
C GLY A 496 -11.28 -24.83 10.83
N PRO A 497 -11.89 -26.00 10.62
CA PRO A 497 -13.34 -26.17 10.75
C PRO A 497 -13.88 -25.71 12.11
N GLU A 498 -13.04 -25.79 13.14
CA GLU A 498 -13.31 -25.28 14.48
C GLU A 498 -12.34 -24.14 14.84
N ARG A 499 -12.73 -23.33 15.82
CA ARG A 499 -11.91 -22.22 16.31
C ARG A 499 -11.66 -22.34 17.80
N VAL A 500 -10.61 -23.08 18.13
CA VAL A 500 -10.23 -23.38 19.51
C VAL A 500 -8.74 -23.10 19.66
N ALA A 501 -8.39 -22.12 20.50
CA ALA A 501 -7.01 -21.93 20.90
C ALA A 501 -6.53 -23.20 21.64
N CYS A 502 -5.27 -23.59 21.42
CA CYS A 502 -4.63 -24.50 22.34
C CYS A 502 -4.34 -23.78 23.68
#